data_AF-A0A1R1BN44-F1
#
_entry.id   AF-A0A1R1BN44-F1
#
_cell.length_a   1.000
_cell.length_b   1.000
_cell.length_c   1.000
_cell.angle_alpha   90.00
_cell.angle_beta   90.00
_cell.angle_gamma   90.00
#
_symmetry.space_group_name_H-M   'P 1'
#
loop_
_entity.id
_entity.type
_entity.pdbx_description
1 polymer ?
#
loop_
_entity_poly.entity_id
_entity_poly.type
_entity_poly.pdbx_seq_one_letter_code
_entity_poly.pdbx_strand_id
1 'polypeptide(L)'
;MKRLVAKSRRTGFCMQLFNPRVVTLSARSAVYNFDKPSEDVVIVCISGFRGGNSNGMTSLRDTLREKLTAKYGINPNNIFHIKWNQENDSNRRNIPLISDINKEILRRTKNPRYVALIGHSFGGWAASRLSRVTLKIPDFVGLVDPVYGPANTLKKPGDVPRGKKIIEWFQNNGITGLTDCPPYLRVPCTSDREGFSCGFQGVPGAVQRPVKYMRTWSGANIPCSKTDKAPLLAYHTSIDDDQRVHHEIFNQINRDLSKIIKKSSVHRRLVMAKINVKRRSECKCHNKKVRVISNCRCQKK
;
A
#
# COMPACT_ATOMS: atom_id res chain seq x y z
N MET A 1 38.90 -94.22 -22.91
CA MET A 1 39.37 -93.24 -23.91
C MET A 1 39.15 -91.81 -23.39
N LYS A 2 40.24 -91.04 -23.29
CA LYS A 2 40.39 -89.58 -23.45
C LYS A 2 39.51 -88.55 -22.69
N ARG A 3 40.25 -87.60 -22.07
CA ARG A 3 40.02 -86.16 -21.80
C ARG A 3 39.25 -85.81 -20.51
N LEU A 4 39.80 -85.13 -19.50
CA LEU A 4 40.51 -83.83 -19.33
C LEU A 4 39.58 -82.68 -18.85
N VAL A 5 39.81 -82.26 -17.59
CA VAL A 5 39.73 -80.89 -16.96
C VAL A 5 38.30 -80.26 -16.90
N ALA A 6 37.81 -79.67 -15.81
CA ALA A 6 38.41 -78.67 -14.92
C ALA A 6 37.74 -78.57 -13.54
N LYS A 7 38.54 -78.11 -12.56
CA LYS A 7 38.14 -77.72 -11.19
C LYS A 7 37.10 -76.59 -11.18
N SER A 8 36.10 -76.72 -10.32
CA SER A 8 35.29 -75.61 -9.78
C SER A 8 35.07 -75.85 -8.29
N ARG A 9 35.61 -74.97 -7.44
CA ARG A 9 35.24 -74.83 -6.02
C ARG A 9 34.51 -73.50 -5.88
N ARG A 10 33.22 -73.54 -5.56
CA ARG A 10 32.47 -72.41 -5.00
C ARG A 10 31.85 -72.86 -3.68
N THR A 11 32.41 -72.34 -2.60
CA THR A 11 31.83 -72.33 -1.26
C THR A 11 31.16 -70.98 -1.03
N GLY A 12 30.01 -71.00 -0.36
CA GLY A 12 29.60 -69.93 0.56
C GLY A 12 28.75 -68.82 -0.03
N PHE A 13 27.45 -69.06 -0.06
CA PHE A 13 26.41 -68.04 0.06
C PHE A 13 26.43 -67.45 1.47
N CYS A 14 26.48 -66.13 1.63
CA CYS A 14 25.79 -65.44 2.73
C CYS A 14 25.47 -64.00 2.30
N MET A 15 24.17 -63.67 2.34
CA MET A 15 23.61 -62.38 1.98
C MET A 15 24.07 -61.29 2.95
N GLN A 16 24.31 -60.08 2.42
CA GLN A 16 23.82 -58.88 3.07
C GLN A 16 23.49 -57.81 2.03
N LEU A 17 22.23 -57.41 2.04
CA LEU A 17 21.60 -56.38 1.24
C LEU A 17 22.19 -55.01 1.60
N PHE A 18 22.78 -54.30 0.63
CA PHE A 18 22.91 -52.84 0.71
C PHE A 18 22.43 -52.20 -0.59
N ASN A 19 21.27 -51.58 -0.44
CA ASN A 19 20.55 -50.77 -1.41
C ASN A 19 21.35 -49.49 -1.69
N PRO A 20 21.81 -49.21 -2.93
CA PRO A 20 22.45 -47.94 -3.22
C PRO A 20 21.40 -46.84 -3.19
N ARG A 21 21.31 -46.13 -2.06
CA ARG A 21 20.72 -44.79 -2.05
C ARG A 21 21.56 -43.93 -2.98
N VAL A 22 21.06 -43.80 -4.21
CA VAL A 22 21.32 -42.67 -5.08
C VAL A 22 20.97 -41.42 -4.26
N VAL A 23 21.98 -40.83 -3.62
CA VAL A 23 21.88 -39.47 -3.12
C VAL A 23 21.91 -38.60 -4.36
N THR A 24 20.75 -38.45 -4.98
CA THR A 24 20.46 -37.30 -5.82
C THR A 24 20.68 -36.09 -4.92
N LEU A 25 21.84 -35.46 -5.07
CA LEU A 25 22.05 -34.08 -4.68
C LEU A 25 21.11 -33.26 -5.57
N SER A 26 19.84 -33.23 -5.17
CA SER A 26 18.90 -32.19 -5.56
C SER A 26 19.58 -30.90 -5.16
N ALA A 27 20.16 -30.23 -6.16
CA ALA A 27 20.38 -28.81 -6.12
C ALA A 27 19.01 -28.20 -5.84
N ARG A 28 18.67 -28.09 -4.55
CA ARG A 28 17.74 -27.09 -4.06
C ARG A 28 18.38 -25.77 -4.44
N SER A 29 18.16 -25.37 -5.68
CA SER A 29 17.89 -24.00 -6.04
C SER A 29 16.86 -23.54 -5.01
N ALA A 30 17.34 -22.97 -3.91
CA ALA A 30 16.62 -21.95 -3.20
C ALA A 30 16.37 -20.88 -4.26
N VAL A 31 15.29 -21.08 -5.03
CA VAL A 31 14.58 -20.01 -5.69
C VAL A 31 14.18 -19.15 -4.51
N TYR A 32 15.03 -18.20 -4.18
CA TYR A 32 14.63 -17.07 -3.38
C TYR A 32 13.43 -16.51 -4.13
N ASN A 33 12.24 -16.82 -3.64
CA ASN A 33 11.03 -16.07 -3.94
C ASN A 33 11.34 -14.67 -3.43
N PHE A 34 11.98 -13.88 -4.29
CA PHE A 34 12.24 -12.48 -4.04
C PHE A 34 10.88 -11.80 -4.19
N ASP A 35 10.10 -11.88 -3.11
CA ASP A 35 8.73 -11.40 -2.97
C ASP A 35 8.48 -10.23 -3.90
N LYS A 36 7.46 -10.36 -4.75
CA LYS A 36 6.97 -9.23 -5.55
C LYS A 36 6.84 -8.04 -4.57
N PRO A 37 7.40 -6.86 -4.86
CA PRO A 37 7.34 -5.69 -3.98
C PRO A 37 5.91 -5.20 -3.64
N SER A 38 4.88 -5.95 -4.01
CA SER A 38 3.56 -5.48 -4.38
C SER A 38 2.45 -5.98 -3.45
N GLU A 39 2.72 -6.93 -2.57
CA GLU A 39 1.77 -7.41 -1.55
C GLU A 39 1.82 -6.60 -0.24
N ASP A 40 2.85 -5.76 -0.04
CA ASP A 40 3.06 -5.03 1.22
C ASP A 40 2.62 -3.56 1.18
N VAL A 41 1.86 -3.17 0.16
CA VAL A 41 1.31 -1.82 0.03
C VAL A 41 -0.14 -1.86 0.48
N VAL A 42 -0.55 -0.94 1.37
CA VAL A 42 -1.96 -0.75 1.74
C VAL A 42 -2.36 0.70 1.52
N ILE A 43 -3.49 0.89 0.86
CA ILE A 43 -4.10 2.20 0.64
C ILE A 43 -5.57 2.11 1.02
N VAL A 44 -5.98 2.91 1.99
CA VAL A 44 -7.35 2.95 2.49
C VAL A 44 -7.99 4.28 2.12
N CYS A 45 -9.12 4.22 1.41
CA CYS A 45 -9.98 5.36 1.09
C CYS A 45 -11.21 5.32 2.01
N ILE A 46 -11.38 6.32 2.87
CA ILE A 46 -12.41 6.34 3.91
C ILE A 46 -13.45 7.40 3.57
N SER A 47 -14.69 6.97 3.33
CA SER A 47 -15.78 7.90 2.99
C SER A 47 -16.36 8.61 4.22
N GLY A 48 -16.95 9.77 3.96
CA GLY A 48 -17.57 10.63 4.95
C GLY A 48 -18.96 10.20 5.42
N PHE A 49 -19.69 11.16 6.00
CA PHE A 49 -21.07 10.98 6.46
C PHE A 49 -21.97 10.44 5.33
N ARG A 50 -22.70 9.36 5.60
CA ARG A 50 -23.53 8.65 4.59
C ARG A 50 -22.78 8.27 3.31
N GLY A 51 -21.46 8.15 3.39
CA GLY A 51 -20.61 7.81 2.27
C GLY A 51 -20.79 6.35 1.87
N GLY A 52 -21.85 6.07 1.11
CA GLY A 52 -22.21 4.74 0.59
C GLY A 52 -21.16 4.15 -0.37
N ASN A 53 -21.58 3.19 -1.19
CA ASN A 53 -20.66 2.47 -2.07
C ASN A 53 -20.26 3.25 -3.34
N SER A 54 -20.97 4.32 -3.68
CA SER A 54 -20.68 5.20 -4.82
C SER A 54 -20.51 6.64 -4.34
N ASN A 55 -19.28 7.15 -4.38
CA ASN A 55 -18.88 8.53 -4.05
C ASN A 55 -17.47 8.80 -4.57
N GLY A 56 -16.97 10.02 -4.41
CA GLY A 56 -15.64 10.43 -4.86
C GLY A 56 -14.49 9.63 -4.26
N MET A 57 -14.64 9.14 -3.03
CA MET A 57 -13.66 8.23 -2.42
C MET A 57 -13.65 6.83 -3.04
N THR A 58 -14.78 6.33 -3.54
CA THR A 58 -14.85 5.11 -4.36
C THR A 58 -14.13 5.33 -5.69
N SER A 59 -14.41 6.44 -6.38
CA SER A 59 -13.78 6.83 -7.65
C SER A 59 -12.26 6.98 -7.52
N LEU A 60 -11.79 7.59 -6.42
CA LEU A 60 -10.38 7.70 -6.09
C LEU A 60 -9.76 6.32 -5.88
N ARG A 61 -10.41 5.45 -5.10
CA ARG A 61 -9.95 4.08 -4.86
C ARG A 61 -9.79 3.31 -6.16
N ASP A 62 -10.77 3.40 -7.07
CA ASP A 62 -10.74 2.67 -8.34
C ASP A 62 -9.62 3.18 -9.24
N THR A 63 -9.42 4.51 -9.31
CA THR A 63 -8.30 5.12 -10.03
C THR A 63 -6.95 4.68 -9.47
N LEU A 64 -6.79 4.67 -8.14
CA LEU A 64 -5.56 4.21 -7.49
C LEU A 64 -5.33 2.72 -7.76
N ARG A 65 -6.39 1.91 -7.64
CA ARG A 65 -6.34 0.47 -7.86
C ARG A 65 -5.88 0.16 -9.28
N GLU A 66 -6.54 0.72 -10.29
CA GLU A 66 -6.21 0.51 -11.69
C GLU A 66 -4.76 0.91 -11.99
N LYS A 67 -4.41 2.17 -11.74
CA LYS A 67 -3.12 2.74 -12.16
C LYS A 67 -1.93 2.14 -11.39
N LEU A 68 -2.07 1.90 -10.09
CA LEU A 68 -0.97 1.37 -9.27
C LEU A 68 -0.80 -0.14 -9.44
N THR A 69 -1.89 -0.88 -9.68
CA THR A 69 -1.81 -2.32 -10.02
C THR A 69 -1.11 -2.49 -11.36
N ALA A 70 -1.53 -1.75 -12.40
CA ALA A 70 -0.92 -1.83 -13.72
C ALA A 70 0.58 -1.47 -13.69
N LYS A 71 0.95 -0.44 -12.94
CA LYS A 71 2.33 0.08 -12.92
C LYS A 71 3.29 -0.69 -12.03
N TYR A 72 2.84 -1.14 -10.86
CA TYR A 72 3.71 -1.72 -9.83
C TYR A 72 3.35 -3.16 -9.45
N GLY A 73 2.29 -3.72 -10.05
CA GLY A 73 1.78 -5.05 -9.73
C GLY A 73 1.17 -5.16 -8.33
N ILE A 74 0.78 -4.04 -7.71
CA ILE A 74 0.22 -4.00 -6.35
C ILE A 74 -1.05 -4.86 -6.30
N ASN A 75 -1.20 -5.64 -5.23
CA ASN A 75 -2.43 -6.42 -5.04
C ASN A 75 -3.64 -5.46 -4.95
N PRO A 76 -4.60 -5.52 -5.89
CA PRO A 76 -5.73 -4.59 -5.91
C PRO A 76 -6.60 -4.69 -4.66
N ASN A 77 -6.60 -5.83 -3.97
CA ASN A 77 -7.34 -6.03 -2.72
C ASN A 77 -6.80 -5.17 -1.57
N ASN A 78 -5.52 -4.76 -1.63
CA ASN A 78 -4.91 -3.91 -0.63
C ASN A 78 -5.19 -2.41 -0.85
N ILE A 79 -5.84 -2.06 -1.96
CA ILE A 79 -6.32 -0.72 -2.27
C ILE A 79 -7.84 -0.77 -2.17
N PHE A 80 -8.40 -0.29 -1.05
CA PHE A 80 -9.81 -0.51 -0.74
C PHE A 80 -10.48 0.73 -0.16
N HIS A 81 -11.82 0.73 -0.30
CA HIS A 81 -12.70 1.73 0.26
C HIS A 81 -13.41 1.15 1.49
N ILE A 82 -13.68 1.99 2.48
CA ILE A 82 -14.45 1.65 3.66
C ILE A 82 -15.17 2.89 4.21
N LYS A 83 -16.26 2.67 4.95
CA LYS A 83 -16.97 3.73 5.68
C LYS A 83 -16.23 4.10 6.96
N TRP A 84 -16.35 5.36 7.39
CA TRP A 84 -15.74 5.84 8.63
C TRP A 84 -16.29 5.16 9.90
N ASN A 85 -17.52 4.66 9.83
CA ASN A 85 -18.18 3.89 10.88
C ASN A 85 -19.14 2.88 10.22
N GLN A 86 -18.70 1.63 10.10
CA GLN A 86 -19.51 0.58 9.48
C GLN A 86 -20.85 0.47 10.23
N GLU A 87 -21.97 0.34 9.51
CA GLU A 87 -23.35 0.26 10.04
C GLU A 87 -23.90 1.55 10.69
N ASN A 88 -23.05 2.53 11.02
CA ASN A 88 -23.45 3.76 11.70
C ASN A 88 -22.93 5.04 11.03
N ASP A 89 -22.59 4.97 9.74
CA ASP A 89 -22.02 6.07 8.95
C ASP A 89 -22.96 7.28 8.80
N SER A 90 -24.24 7.08 9.13
CA SER A 90 -25.31 8.09 9.14
C SER A 90 -25.52 8.75 10.51
N ASN A 91 -24.82 8.32 11.56
CA ASN A 91 -24.91 8.91 12.90
C ASN A 91 -23.67 9.75 13.22
N ARG A 92 -23.82 11.07 13.10
CA ARG A 92 -22.76 12.06 13.34
C ARG A 92 -22.21 12.10 14.77
N ARG A 93 -22.96 11.60 15.75
CA ARG A 93 -22.56 11.63 17.17
C ARG A 93 -21.61 10.49 17.53
N ASN A 94 -21.54 9.46 16.69
CA ASN A 94 -20.66 8.33 16.93
C ASN A 94 -19.19 8.68 16.65
N ILE A 95 -18.31 7.94 17.31
CA ILE A 95 -16.87 8.01 17.09
C ILE A 95 -16.49 7.07 15.94
N PRO A 96 -15.47 7.38 15.12
CA PRO A 96 -14.99 6.47 14.09
C PRO A 96 -14.63 5.08 14.64
N LEU A 97 -15.08 4.03 13.95
CA LEU A 97 -14.87 2.64 14.34
C LEU A 97 -13.50 2.13 13.83
N ILE A 98 -12.44 2.74 14.35
CA ILE A 98 -11.06 2.51 13.89
C ILE A 98 -10.58 1.07 14.07
N SER A 99 -11.14 0.33 15.03
CA SER A 99 -10.81 -1.08 15.26
C SER A 99 -11.08 -1.93 14.04
N ASP A 100 -12.20 -1.70 13.36
CA ASP A 100 -12.61 -2.54 12.24
C ASP A 100 -11.85 -2.19 10.97
N ILE A 101 -11.57 -0.90 10.76
CA ILE A 101 -10.68 -0.48 9.68
C ILE A 101 -9.27 -1.07 9.89
N ASN A 102 -8.76 -1.06 11.11
CA ASN A 102 -7.45 -1.64 11.41
C ASN A 102 -7.44 -3.18 11.25
N LYS A 103 -8.50 -3.88 11.68
CA LYS A 103 -8.66 -5.32 11.40
C LYS A 103 -8.62 -5.60 9.89
N GLU A 104 -9.27 -4.75 9.09
CA GLU A 104 -9.33 -4.94 7.63
C GLU A 104 -7.98 -4.70 6.94
N ILE A 105 -7.16 -3.78 7.47
CA ILE A 105 -5.75 -3.62 7.08
C ILE A 105 -4.95 -4.89 7.43
N LEU A 106 -5.06 -5.37 8.67
CA LEU A 106 -4.29 -6.52 9.16
C LEU A 106 -4.67 -7.83 8.46
N ARG A 107 -5.94 -7.95 8.01
CA ARG A 107 -6.40 -9.09 7.21
C ARG A 107 -5.74 -9.14 5.83
N ARG A 108 -5.38 -7.99 5.26
CA ARG A 108 -4.74 -7.86 3.93
C ARG A 108 -3.24 -8.03 3.96
N THR A 109 -2.60 -7.47 4.97
CA THR A 109 -1.16 -7.61 5.15
C THR A 109 -0.79 -7.47 6.62
N LYS A 110 0.12 -8.34 7.05
CA LYS A 110 0.63 -8.35 8.42
C LYS A 110 1.78 -7.37 8.61
N ASN A 111 2.45 -6.96 7.54
CA ASN A 111 3.64 -6.13 7.60
C ASN A 111 3.73 -5.14 6.41
N PRO A 112 2.86 -4.12 6.37
CA PRO A 112 2.85 -3.20 5.25
C PRO A 112 4.15 -2.38 5.17
N ARG A 113 4.82 -2.45 4.03
CA ARG A 113 5.97 -1.61 3.67
C ARG A 113 5.55 -0.20 3.27
N TYR A 114 4.32 -0.02 2.83
CA TYR A 114 3.72 1.30 2.57
C TYR A 114 2.29 1.36 3.09
N VAL A 115 1.96 2.43 3.81
CA VAL A 115 0.59 2.69 4.27
C VAL A 115 0.17 4.10 3.86
N ALA A 116 -0.94 4.20 3.12
CA ALA A 116 -1.65 5.45 2.88
C ALA A 116 -3.07 5.40 3.44
N LEU A 117 -3.45 6.44 4.18
CA LEU A 117 -4.80 6.62 4.72
C LEU A 117 -5.37 7.91 4.13
N ILE A 118 -6.48 7.82 3.40
CA ILE A 118 -7.10 8.97 2.76
C ILE A 118 -8.54 9.03 3.23
N GLY A 119 -8.97 10.15 3.79
CA GLY A 119 -10.31 10.29 4.35
C GLY A 119 -10.98 11.58 3.95
N HIS A 120 -12.25 11.50 3.54
CA HIS A 120 -13.09 12.66 3.28
C HIS A 120 -14.06 12.92 4.45
N SER A 121 -14.30 14.18 4.83
CA SER A 121 -15.31 14.52 5.85
C SER A 121 -15.07 13.74 7.16
N PHE A 122 -16.09 13.07 7.73
CA PHE A 122 -15.94 12.17 8.87
C PHE A 122 -14.93 11.02 8.64
N GLY A 123 -14.71 10.64 7.37
CA GLY A 123 -13.63 9.74 6.97
C GLY A 123 -12.24 10.33 7.20
N GLY A 124 -12.08 11.66 7.13
CA GLY A 124 -10.85 12.36 7.52
C GLY A 124 -10.57 12.26 9.03
N TRP A 125 -11.62 12.33 9.86
CA TRP A 125 -11.52 12.06 11.29
C TRP A 125 -11.15 10.61 11.58
N ALA A 126 -11.77 9.66 10.88
CA ALA A 126 -11.41 8.25 10.94
C ALA A 126 -9.95 8.01 10.51
N ALA A 127 -9.49 8.60 9.41
CA ALA A 127 -8.11 8.50 8.92
C ALA A 127 -7.12 9.05 9.96
N SER A 128 -7.46 10.19 10.57
CA SER A 128 -6.63 10.81 11.61
C SER A 128 -6.49 9.90 12.84
N ARG A 129 -7.59 9.39 13.38
CA ARG A 129 -7.57 8.46 14.52
C ARG A 129 -6.91 7.13 14.17
N LEU A 130 -7.21 6.56 13.00
CA LEU A 130 -6.63 5.31 12.53
C LEU A 130 -5.12 5.42 12.40
N SER A 131 -4.62 6.54 11.88
CA SER A 131 -3.19 6.79 11.75
C SER A 131 -2.46 6.62 13.08
N ARG A 132 -3.11 6.94 14.21
CA ARG A 132 -2.55 6.80 15.56
C ARG A 132 -2.40 5.35 16.00
N VAL A 133 -3.23 4.43 15.54
CA VAL A 133 -3.27 3.02 15.99
C VAL A 133 -2.67 2.01 15.01
N THR A 134 -2.37 2.42 13.77
CA THR A 134 -1.66 1.56 12.80
C THR A 134 -0.29 1.09 13.33
N LEU A 135 0.11 -0.16 13.06
CA LEU A 135 1.38 -0.71 13.54
C LEU A 135 2.60 0.14 13.12
N LYS A 136 2.59 0.62 11.87
CA LYS A 136 3.63 1.48 11.31
C LYS A 136 3.09 2.90 11.14
N ILE A 137 3.95 3.92 11.33
CA ILE A 137 3.62 5.31 10.94
C ILE A 137 3.24 5.37 9.46
N PRO A 138 2.01 5.81 9.11
CA PRO A 138 1.59 5.94 7.72
C PRO A 138 2.57 6.79 6.92
N ASP A 139 2.90 6.33 5.73
CA ASP A 139 3.78 7.06 4.83
C ASP A 139 3.06 8.29 4.25
N PHE A 140 1.74 8.20 4.09
CA PHE A 140 0.90 9.30 3.63
C PHE A 140 -0.47 9.32 4.33
N VAL A 141 -0.90 10.50 4.78
CA VAL A 141 -2.26 10.78 5.27
C VAL A 141 -2.84 11.91 4.42
N GLY A 142 -3.93 11.63 3.69
CA GLY A 142 -4.67 12.60 2.91
C GLY A 142 -5.99 12.93 3.58
N LEU A 143 -6.23 14.20 3.87
CA LEU A 143 -7.46 14.68 4.51
C LEU A 143 -8.19 15.55 3.49
N VAL A 144 -9.33 15.08 3.00
CA VAL A 144 -10.17 15.81 2.05
C VAL A 144 -11.34 16.39 2.83
N ASP A 145 -11.27 17.68 3.10
CA ASP A 145 -12.22 18.46 3.87
C ASP A 145 -12.72 17.75 5.15
N PRO A 146 -11.81 17.42 6.08
CA PRO A 146 -12.08 16.53 7.21
C PRO A 146 -13.08 17.14 8.19
N VAL A 147 -13.92 16.34 8.84
CA VAL A 147 -14.87 16.82 9.89
C VAL A 147 -14.66 16.05 11.18
N TYR A 148 -14.39 16.77 12.28
CA TYR A 148 -14.07 16.20 13.60
C TYR A 148 -15.27 16.27 14.55
N GLY A 149 -16.21 15.34 14.36
CA GLY A 149 -17.42 15.21 15.14
C GLY A 149 -18.44 16.33 14.91
N PRO A 150 -19.57 16.35 15.64
CA PRO A 150 -20.67 17.31 15.40
C PRO A 150 -20.26 18.77 15.64
N ALA A 151 -19.33 19.02 16.56
CA ALA A 151 -18.84 20.38 16.79
C ALA A 151 -17.79 20.81 15.75
N ASN A 152 -17.33 19.88 14.91
CA ASN A 152 -16.19 20.04 14.01
C ASN A 152 -14.96 20.63 14.71
N THR A 153 -14.51 19.95 15.76
CA THR A 153 -13.41 20.42 16.60
C THR A 153 -12.42 19.31 16.87
N LEU A 154 -11.12 19.61 16.72
CA LEU A 154 -10.01 18.74 17.12
C LEU A 154 -9.78 18.80 18.64
N LYS A 155 -10.73 18.24 19.41
CA LYS A 155 -10.76 18.34 20.89
C LYS A 155 -9.81 17.40 21.60
N LYS A 156 -9.43 16.27 20.99
CA LYS A 156 -8.66 15.21 21.67
C LYS A 156 -7.31 14.97 20.99
N PRO A 157 -6.23 14.68 21.76
CA PRO A 157 -4.94 14.29 21.18
C PRO A 157 -5.02 13.09 20.23
N GLY A 158 -6.01 12.20 20.43
CA GLY A 158 -6.25 11.05 19.57
C GLY A 158 -6.83 11.40 18.19
N ASP A 159 -7.34 12.62 18.01
CA ASP A 159 -7.93 13.08 16.74
C ASP A 159 -6.88 13.73 15.83
N VAL A 160 -5.71 14.12 16.36
CA VAL A 160 -4.60 14.70 15.58
C VAL A 160 -3.92 13.58 14.77
N PRO A 161 -3.81 13.69 13.44
CA PRO A 161 -3.19 12.66 12.61
C PRO A 161 -1.69 12.50 12.91
N ARG A 162 -1.14 11.30 12.67
CA ARG A 162 0.30 11.06 12.54
C ARG A 162 0.62 10.49 11.17
N GLY A 163 1.72 10.93 10.58
CA GLY A 163 2.18 10.41 9.30
C GLY A 163 3.50 11.06 8.91
N LYS A 164 4.23 10.43 7.98
CA LYS A 164 5.44 11.04 7.42
C LYS A 164 5.13 12.24 6.54
N LYS A 165 3.96 12.21 5.89
CA LYS A 165 3.41 13.33 5.14
C LYS A 165 1.90 13.38 5.34
N ILE A 166 1.42 14.55 5.76
CA ILE A 166 0.01 14.81 5.99
C ILE A 166 -0.35 15.99 5.10
N ILE A 167 -1.39 15.85 4.27
CA ILE A 167 -1.89 16.91 3.40
C ILE A 167 -3.38 17.06 3.65
N GLU A 168 -3.83 18.29 3.76
CA GLU A 168 -5.22 18.67 3.94
C GLU A 168 -5.68 19.50 2.76
N TRP A 169 -6.67 18.99 2.02
CA TRP A 169 -7.41 19.74 1.02
C TRP A 169 -8.70 20.24 1.67
N PHE A 170 -8.97 21.53 1.60
CA PHE A 170 -10.17 22.12 2.22
C PHE A 170 -10.73 23.24 1.34
N GLN A 171 -12.00 23.55 1.52
CA GLN A 171 -12.71 24.64 0.85
C GLN A 171 -13.32 25.58 1.88
N ASN A 172 -13.76 26.74 1.40
CA ASN A 172 -14.40 27.78 2.22
C ASN A 172 -15.92 27.87 1.95
N ASN A 173 -16.51 26.81 1.40
CA ASN A 173 -17.92 26.73 1.00
C ASN A 173 -18.66 25.63 1.77
N GLY A 174 -19.95 25.87 1.99
CA GLY A 174 -20.93 25.07 2.71
C GLY A 174 -21.02 23.59 2.35
N ILE A 175 -21.71 22.81 3.19
CA ILE A 175 -22.00 21.40 2.94
C ILE A 175 -23.00 21.16 1.82
N THR A 176 -23.91 22.11 1.57
CA THR A 176 -24.91 21.92 0.53
C THR A 176 -24.26 22.04 -0.84
N GLY A 177 -24.17 20.91 -1.55
CA GLY A 177 -23.96 20.92 -2.99
C GLY A 177 -25.12 21.69 -3.64
N LEU A 178 -24.82 22.84 -4.23
CA LEU A 178 -25.79 23.51 -5.07
C LEU A 178 -25.83 22.74 -6.40
N THR A 179 -27.03 22.38 -6.85
CA THR A 179 -27.26 21.74 -8.15
C THR A 179 -26.77 22.61 -9.31
N ASP A 180 -26.62 23.91 -9.07
CA ASP A 180 -26.18 24.91 -10.02
C ASP A 180 -25.02 25.75 -9.47
N CYS A 181 -24.42 26.57 -10.33
CA CYS A 181 -23.43 27.57 -9.96
C CYS A 181 -24.01 28.99 -9.91
N PRO A 182 -24.97 29.34 -9.04
CA PRO A 182 -25.43 30.71 -8.99
C PRO A 182 -24.23 31.61 -8.59
N PRO A 183 -23.92 32.67 -9.35
CA PRO A 183 -22.74 33.51 -9.11
C PRO A 183 -22.73 34.19 -7.73
N TYR A 184 -23.85 34.20 -7.01
CA TYR A 184 -24.09 34.86 -5.73
C TYR A 184 -24.28 33.92 -4.53
N LEU A 185 -24.39 32.60 -4.72
CA LEU A 185 -24.66 31.67 -3.61
C LEU A 185 -23.37 30.98 -3.16
N ARG A 186 -22.66 31.60 -2.21
CA ARG A 186 -21.77 30.88 -1.30
C ARG A 186 -22.56 30.56 -0.06
N VAL A 187 -22.72 29.28 0.25
CA VAL A 187 -23.16 28.89 1.59
C VAL A 187 -21.95 29.13 2.50
N PRO A 188 -21.99 30.11 3.42
CA PRO A 188 -20.82 30.42 4.24
C PRO A 188 -20.49 29.26 5.18
N CYS A 189 -19.22 29.15 5.57
CA CYS A 189 -18.76 28.20 6.59
C CYS A 189 -19.33 28.46 8.00
N THR A 190 -20.32 29.35 8.15
CA THR A 190 -20.89 29.80 9.42
C THR A 190 -22.28 29.17 9.61
N SER A 191 -22.37 28.14 10.43
CA SER A 191 -23.64 27.64 10.96
C SER A 191 -23.53 27.57 12.46
N ASP A 192 -24.50 28.18 13.13
CA ASP A 192 -24.69 28.16 14.58
C ASP A 192 -25.14 26.77 15.08
N ARG A 193 -25.43 25.85 14.15
CA ARG A 193 -25.84 24.48 14.40
C ARG A 193 -24.73 23.52 13.99
N GLU A 194 -24.04 22.96 14.99
CA GLU A 194 -23.20 21.76 14.95
C GLU A 194 -22.47 21.49 13.61
N GLY A 195 -21.34 22.13 13.31
CA GLY A 195 -20.30 21.57 12.43
C GLY A 195 -20.63 21.25 10.96
N PHE A 196 -21.80 21.65 10.44
CA PHE A 196 -22.26 21.31 9.07
C PHE A 196 -21.94 22.37 8.00
N SER A 197 -21.04 23.31 8.25
CA SER A 197 -20.77 24.31 7.23
C SER A 197 -19.56 23.98 6.38
N CYS A 198 -18.40 23.63 6.95
CA CYS A 198 -17.21 23.26 6.19
C CYS A 198 -16.43 22.19 6.94
N GLY A 199 -15.53 21.48 6.26
CA GLY A 199 -14.52 20.71 6.97
C GLY A 199 -13.67 21.62 7.86
N PHE A 200 -13.06 20.99 8.86
CA PHE A 200 -12.05 21.61 9.70
C PHE A 200 -10.91 22.12 8.81
N GLN A 201 -10.35 23.26 9.18
CA GLN A 201 -9.23 23.89 8.49
C GLN A 201 -8.05 24.00 9.44
N GLY A 202 -6.84 23.72 8.95
CA GLY A 202 -5.64 23.87 9.76
C GLY A 202 -5.40 22.67 10.69
N VAL A 203 -5.60 21.45 10.20
CA VAL A 203 -5.25 20.23 10.93
C VAL A 203 -3.75 20.26 11.31
N PRO A 204 -3.40 20.11 12.59
CA PRO A 204 -2.02 20.20 13.03
C PRO A 204 -1.10 19.22 12.31
N GLY A 205 0.04 19.71 11.82
CA GLY A 205 1.03 18.93 11.07
C GLY A 205 0.66 18.66 9.60
N ALA A 206 -0.49 19.12 9.12
CA ALA A 206 -0.90 18.96 7.72
C ALA A 206 -0.43 20.14 6.84
N VAL A 207 0.01 19.81 5.63
CA VAL A 207 0.21 20.81 4.56
C VAL A 207 -1.15 21.24 4.03
N GLN A 208 -1.44 22.52 4.16
CA GLN A 208 -2.72 23.14 3.79
C GLN A 208 -2.83 23.34 2.27
N ARG A 209 -3.94 22.89 1.66
CA ARG A 209 -4.24 23.00 0.22
C ARG A 209 -5.67 23.52 0.00
N PRO A 210 -5.87 24.84 -0.09
CA PRO A 210 -7.19 25.37 -0.36
C PRO A 210 -7.68 24.98 -1.76
N VAL A 211 -8.96 24.62 -1.85
CA VAL A 211 -9.68 24.24 -3.06
C VAL A 211 -10.91 25.13 -3.16
N LYS A 212 -10.93 26.00 -4.17
CA LYS A 212 -12.05 26.92 -4.40
C LYS A 212 -13.04 26.40 -5.45
N TYR A 213 -12.51 25.78 -6.50
CA TYR A 213 -13.26 25.31 -7.65
C TYR A 213 -12.96 23.85 -7.91
N MET A 214 -13.99 23.14 -8.39
CA MET A 214 -13.89 21.81 -8.96
C MET A 214 -13.00 21.88 -10.21
N ARG A 215 -12.02 20.99 -10.28
CA ARG A 215 -11.06 20.96 -11.38
C ARG A 215 -10.99 19.60 -12.04
N THR A 216 -10.74 19.61 -13.35
CA THR A 216 -10.41 18.42 -14.14
C THR A 216 -9.02 17.90 -13.74
N TRP A 217 -8.69 16.70 -14.21
CA TRP A 217 -7.37 16.08 -14.00
C TRP A 217 -6.18 16.96 -14.43
N SER A 218 -6.36 17.77 -15.50
CA SER A 218 -5.33 18.71 -15.99
C SER A 218 -5.22 19.99 -15.16
N GLY A 219 -6.14 20.21 -14.22
CA GLY A 219 -6.22 21.40 -13.38
C GLY A 219 -7.07 22.53 -13.95
N ALA A 220 -7.70 22.33 -15.11
CA ALA A 220 -8.67 23.28 -15.63
C ALA A 220 -9.92 23.29 -14.75
N ASN A 221 -10.53 24.46 -14.55
CA ASN A 221 -11.80 24.52 -13.81
C ASN A 221 -12.89 23.81 -14.61
N ILE A 222 -13.74 23.05 -13.92
CA ILE A 222 -14.92 22.45 -14.53
C ILE A 222 -15.95 23.58 -14.73
N PRO A 223 -16.42 23.83 -15.96
CA PRO A 223 -17.44 24.84 -16.21
C PRO A 223 -18.80 24.37 -15.67
N CYS A 224 -19.64 25.34 -15.32
CA CYS A 224 -21.04 25.08 -14.98
C CYS A 224 -21.84 24.66 -16.22
N SER A 225 -23.03 24.08 -16.04
CA SER A 225 -23.78 23.51 -17.16
C SER A 225 -24.29 24.58 -18.16
N LYS A 226 -24.18 24.23 -19.45
CA LYS A 226 -24.66 24.78 -20.74
C LYS A 226 -24.84 26.28 -21.02
N THR A 227 -24.96 27.19 -20.07
CA THR A 227 -25.17 28.63 -20.36
C THR A 227 -24.18 29.55 -19.67
N ASP A 228 -23.58 29.14 -18.56
CA ASP A 228 -22.67 30.00 -17.79
C ASP A 228 -21.20 29.62 -17.98
N LYS A 229 -20.38 30.60 -18.41
CA LYS A 229 -18.91 30.49 -18.47
C LYS A 229 -18.23 30.53 -17.09
N ALA A 230 -19.00 30.44 -16.01
CA ALA A 230 -18.47 30.45 -14.65
C ALA A 230 -17.89 29.06 -14.29
N PRO A 231 -16.81 29.01 -13.47
CA PRO A 231 -16.29 27.76 -12.94
C PRO A 231 -17.14 27.23 -11.77
N LEU A 232 -17.31 25.91 -11.72
CA LEU A 232 -18.02 25.20 -10.65
C LEU A 232 -17.26 25.31 -9.32
N LEU A 233 -17.95 25.81 -8.29
CA LEU A 233 -17.41 25.87 -6.93
C LEU A 233 -17.27 24.47 -6.34
N ALA A 234 -16.19 24.25 -5.59
CA ALA A 234 -16.04 23.04 -4.78
C ALA A 234 -16.83 23.20 -3.47
N TYR A 235 -17.67 22.23 -3.15
CA TYR A 235 -18.42 22.16 -1.89
C TYR A 235 -17.95 20.95 -1.08
N HIS A 236 -18.27 20.90 0.22
CA HIS A 236 -17.90 19.76 1.07
C HIS A 236 -18.32 18.42 0.46
N THR A 237 -19.51 18.35 -0.14
CA THR A 237 -20.08 17.10 -0.69
C THR A 237 -19.52 16.71 -2.06
N SER A 238 -18.71 17.56 -2.70
CA SER A 238 -18.19 17.32 -4.05
C SER A 238 -16.69 17.47 -4.18
N ILE A 239 -15.98 18.02 -3.18
CA ILE A 239 -14.52 18.13 -3.20
C ILE A 239 -13.84 16.76 -3.28
N ASP A 240 -14.49 15.71 -2.79
CA ASP A 240 -14.00 14.34 -2.96
C ASP A 240 -14.18 13.81 -4.38
N ASP A 241 -14.89 14.50 -5.28
CA ASP A 241 -14.96 14.24 -6.72
C ASP A 241 -13.99 15.12 -7.54
N ASP A 242 -13.24 16.04 -6.90
CA ASP A 242 -12.30 16.91 -7.59
C ASP A 242 -11.13 16.09 -8.17
N GLN A 243 -11.08 16.01 -9.50
CA GLN A 243 -10.08 15.20 -10.20
C GLN A 243 -8.65 15.74 -10.01
N ARG A 244 -8.49 17.03 -9.74
CA ARG A 244 -7.18 17.60 -9.42
C ARG A 244 -6.71 17.12 -8.05
N VAL A 245 -7.60 17.08 -7.05
CA VAL A 245 -7.30 16.50 -5.72
C VAL A 245 -6.91 15.02 -5.87
N HIS A 246 -7.67 14.24 -6.64
CA HIS A 246 -7.34 12.83 -6.92
C HIS A 246 -5.96 12.68 -7.57
N HIS A 247 -5.65 13.56 -8.53
CA HIS A 247 -4.36 13.56 -9.21
C HIS A 247 -3.21 13.88 -8.26
N GLU A 248 -3.37 14.82 -7.32
CA GLU A 248 -2.34 15.11 -6.29
C GLU A 248 -2.09 13.91 -5.39
N ILE A 249 -3.16 13.27 -4.93
CA ILE A 249 -3.09 12.06 -4.10
C ILE A 249 -2.36 10.95 -4.86
N PHE A 250 -2.77 10.67 -6.09
CA PHE A 250 -2.10 9.68 -6.95
C PHE A 250 -0.62 10.01 -7.13
N ASN A 251 -0.27 11.25 -7.47
CA ASN A 251 1.11 11.65 -7.70
C ASN A 251 1.98 11.53 -6.45
N GLN A 252 1.43 11.86 -5.28
CA GLN A 252 2.12 11.68 -4.01
C GLN A 252 2.42 10.21 -3.75
N ILE A 253 1.41 9.34 -3.83
CA ILE A 253 1.56 7.90 -3.61
C ILE A 253 2.51 7.28 -4.64
N ASN A 254 2.33 7.58 -5.91
CA ASN A 254 3.16 7.10 -7.02
C ASN A 254 4.65 7.48 -6.82
N ARG A 255 4.92 8.71 -6.37
CA ARG A 255 6.28 9.16 -6.05
C ARG A 255 6.88 8.39 -4.88
N ASP A 256 6.11 8.14 -3.82
CA ASP A 256 6.59 7.43 -2.65
C ASP A 256 6.87 5.95 -2.96
N LEU A 257 5.95 5.29 -3.68
CA LEU A 257 6.12 3.92 -4.15
C LEU A 257 7.33 3.78 -5.08
N SER A 258 7.51 4.70 -6.03
CA SER A 258 8.69 4.71 -6.90
C SER A 258 10.00 4.77 -6.11
N LYS A 259 10.06 5.54 -5.03
CA LYS A 259 11.25 5.58 -4.15
C LYS A 259 11.47 4.26 -3.42
N ILE A 260 10.40 3.67 -2.88
CA ILE A 260 10.48 2.41 -2.13
C ILE A 260 10.93 1.26 -3.04
N ILE A 261 10.39 1.18 -4.25
CA ILE A 261 10.73 0.15 -5.23
C ILE A 261 12.18 0.31 -5.71
N LYS A 262 12.61 1.55 -6.03
CA LYS A 262 14.02 1.82 -6.40
C LYS A 262 15.00 1.44 -5.29
N LYS A 263 14.72 1.80 -4.04
CA LYS A 263 15.58 1.41 -2.90
C LYS A 263 15.66 -0.12 -2.75
N SER A 264 14.54 -0.81 -2.95
CA SER A 264 14.47 -2.28 -2.88
C SER A 264 15.28 -2.95 -3.99
N SER A 265 15.24 -2.43 -5.22
CA SER A 265 15.99 -3.00 -6.34
C SER A 265 17.51 -2.80 -6.19
N VAL A 266 17.94 -1.63 -5.71
CA VAL A 266 19.35 -1.36 -5.40
C VAL A 266 19.86 -2.30 -4.31
N HIS A 267 19.10 -2.45 -3.22
CA HIS A 267 19.46 -3.38 -2.15
C HIS A 267 19.60 -4.83 -2.66
N ARG A 268 18.66 -5.30 -3.49
CA ARG A 268 18.74 -6.64 -4.12
C ARG A 268 20.01 -6.80 -4.96
N ARG A 269 20.35 -5.82 -5.80
CA ARG A 269 21.57 -5.87 -6.62
C ARG A 269 22.83 -5.97 -5.76
N LEU A 270 22.91 -5.20 -4.67
CA LEU A 270 24.04 -5.24 -3.75
C LEU A 270 24.16 -6.59 -3.02
N VAL A 271 23.04 -7.16 -2.56
CA VAL A 271 23.03 -8.49 -1.92
C VAL A 271 23.47 -9.58 -2.90
N MET A 272 22.93 -9.58 -4.13
CA MET A 272 23.33 -10.55 -5.15
C MET A 272 24.79 -10.41 -5.57
N ALA A 273 25.31 -9.18 -5.65
CA ALA A 273 26.72 -8.92 -5.91
C ALA A 273 27.60 -9.50 -4.79
N LYS A 274 27.24 -9.31 -3.52
CA LYS A 274 27.97 -9.89 -2.37
C LYS A 274 27.97 -11.42 -2.40
N ILE A 275 26.84 -12.05 -2.72
CA ILE A 275 26.74 -13.52 -2.85
C ILE A 275 27.65 -14.03 -3.97
N ASN A 276 27.64 -13.35 -5.13
CA ASN A 276 28.48 -13.74 -6.26
C ASN A 276 29.98 -13.56 -5.98
N VAL A 277 30.37 -12.50 -5.24
CA VAL A 277 31.76 -12.33 -4.78
C VAL A 277 32.17 -13.45 -3.84
N LYS A 278 31.33 -13.81 -2.87
CA LYS A 278 31.59 -14.91 -1.91
C LYS A 278 31.77 -16.26 -2.62
N ARG A 279 30.89 -16.59 -3.58
CA ARG A 279 31.02 -17.81 -4.41
C ARG A 279 32.32 -17.83 -5.22
N ARG A 280 32.75 -16.68 -5.78
CA ARG A 280 34.01 -16.58 -6.53
C ARG A 280 35.25 -16.72 -5.65
N SER A 281 35.21 -16.25 -4.39
CA SER A 281 36.32 -16.48 -3.44
C SER A 281 36.41 -17.94 -2.99
N GLU A 282 35.28 -18.62 -2.82
CA GLU A 282 35.25 -20.05 -2.44
C GLU A 282 35.74 -20.96 -3.59
N CYS A 283 35.40 -20.65 -4.86
CA CYS A 283 35.94 -21.38 -6.01
C CYS A 283 37.45 -21.16 -6.25
N LYS A 284 38.02 -20.02 -5.82
CA LYS A 284 39.47 -19.74 -5.98
C LYS A 284 40.36 -20.54 -5.02
N CYS A 285 39.80 -21.12 -3.96
CA CYS A 285 40.54 -21.98 -3.02
C CYS A 285 40.72 -23.42 -3.52
N HIS A 286 40.17 -23.80 -4.68
CA HIS A 286 40.39 -25.12 -5.30
C HIS A 286 41.35 -25.11 -6.49
N ASN A 287 41.91 -23.96 -6.88
CA ASN A 287 42.81 -23.86 -8.03
C ASN A 287 44.20 -23.32 -7.70
N LYS A 288 44.66 -23.49 -6.46
CA LYS A 288 46.08 -23.29 -6.11
C LYS A 288 46.66 -24.56 -5.49
N LYS A 289 47.49 -25.21 -6.33
CA LYS A 289 48.35 -26.38 -6.11
C LYS A 289 47.68 -27.76 -6.21
N VAL A 290 47.58 -28.26 -7.44
CA VAL A 290 48.06 -29.61 -7.74
C VAL A 290 49.03 -29.51 -8.92
N ARG A 291 50.32 -29.34 -8.57
CA ARG A 291 51.39 -29.77 -9.46
C ARG A 291 51.27 -31.28 -9.59
N VAL A 292 51.35 -31.76 -10.81
CA VAL A 292 51.66 -33.14 -11.17
C VAL A 292 52.84 -33.62 -10.34
N ILE A 293 52.60 -34.52 -9.37
CA ILE A 293 53.53 -35.59 -8.99
C ILE A 293 52.66 -36.82 -8.71
N SER A 294 52.96 -37.87 -9.46
CA SER A 294 52.59 -39.28 -9.24
C SER A 294 52.55 -39.68 -7.76
N ASN A 295 51.43 -40.26 -7.31
CA ASN A 295 51.39 -41.62 -6.76
C ASN A 295 49.99 -41.95 -6.24
N CYS A 296 49.36 -42.92 -6.91
CA CYS A 296 48.27 -43.72 -6.36
C CYS A 296 48.68 -44.33 -5.02
N ARG A 297 47.86 -44.13 -3.98
CA ARG A 297 47.71 -45.11 -2.90
C ARG A 297 46.24 -45.26 -2.57
N CYS A 298 45.65 -46.32 -3.12
CA CYS A 298 44.49 -46.97 -2.55
C CYS A 298 44.87 -47.46 -1.15
N GLN A 299 44.18 -47.00 -0.12
CA GLN A 299 44.18 -47.69 1.16
C GLN A 299 42.89 -48.49 1.32
N LYS A 300 43.10 -49.80 1.44
CA LYS A 300 42.16 -50.79 1.95
C LYS A 300 41.74 -50.41 3.37
N LYS A 301 40.44 -50.37 3.64
CA LYS A 301 39.74 -51.30 4.55
C LYS A 301 38.24 -51.16 4.36
#